data_AF-A0A914ZAD7-F1
#
_entry.id   AF-A0A914ZAD7-F1
#
_cell.length_a   1.000
_cell.length_b   1.000
_cell.length_c   1.000
_cell.angle_alpha   90.00
_cell.angle_beta   90.00
_cell.angle_gamma   90.00
#
_symmetry.space_group_name_H-M   'P 1'
#
loop_
_entity.id
_entity.type
_entity.pdbx_description
1 polymer ?
#
loop_
_entity_poly.entity_id
_entity_poly.type
_entity_poly.pdbx_seq_one_letter_code
_entity_poly.pdbx_strand_id
1 'polypeptide(L)'
;MYNDESVLEQHHLAVAFKLLQESNCDFLTNWSRKQRQSFRKTVIEMVLATDMSKHMSLLADLKTMVEAKKVSNSSIVCLDKYNDRIQVCFQITTYIINK
;
A
#
# COMPACT_ATOMS: atom_id res chain seq x y z
N MET A 1 -1.16 -11.74 18.84
CA MET A 1 -0.11 -10.74 19.11
C MET A 1 0.78 -10.74 17.88
N TYR A 2 1.12 -9.58 17.30
CA TYR A 2 1.46 -9.39 15.88
C TYR A 2 2.85 -9.88 15.41
N ASN A 3 3.33 -11.05 15.86
CA ASN A 3 4.55 -11.75 15.38
C ASN A 3 5.76 -10.84 15.02
N ASP A 4 5.95 -9.72 15.71
CA ASP A 4 7.01 -8.71 15.51
C ASP A 4 7.17 -8.09 14.11
N GLU A 5 6.22 -8.30 13.18
CA GLU A 5 6.23 -7.63 11.87
C GLU A 5 5.26 -6.45 11.83
N SER A 6 5.69 -5.30 11.30
CA SER A 6 4.80 -4.16 10.97
C SER A 6 3.79 -3.82 12.09
N VAL A 7 4.25 -3.81 13.34
CA VAL A 7 3.39 -3.79 14.55
C VAL A 7 2.51 -2.54 14.60
N LEU A 8 3.06 -1.37 14.23
CA LEU A 8 2.33 -0.11 14.21
C LEU A 8 1.31 -0.08 13.07
N GLU A 9 1.69 -0.55 11.89
CA GLU A 9 0.84 -0.61 10.71
C GLU A 9 -0.34 -1.57 10.92
N GLN A 10 -0.08 -2.73 11.54
CA GLN A 10 -1.13 -3.67 11.93
C GLN A 10 -2.04 -3.09 13.00
N HIS A 11 -1.51 -2.30 13.94
CA HIS A 11 -2.31 -1.57 14.93
C HIS A 11 -3.19 -0.50 14.27
N HIS A 12 -2.65 0.30 13.35
CA HIS A 12 -3.40 1.32 12.59
C HIS A 12 -4.56 0.67 11.81
N LEU A 13 -4.31 -0.44 11.13
CA LEU A 13 -5.34 -1.20 10.42
C LEU A 13 -6.43 -1.71 11.37
N ALA A 14 -6.04 -2.27 12.53
CA ALA A 14 -6.99 -2.78 13.51
C ALA A 14 -7.90 -1.66 14.05
N VAL A 15 -7.34 -0.51 14.39
CA VAL A 15 -8.10 0.66 14.87
C VAL A 15 -9.02 1.18 13.77
N ALA A 16 -8.52 1.36 12.54
CA ALA A 16 -9.32 1.88 11.43
C ALA A 16 -10.52 0.96 11.08
N PHE A 17 -10.31 -0.35 11.01
CA PHE A 17 -11.41 -1.29 10.74
C PHE A 17 -12.36 -1.48 11.93
N LYS A 18 -11.90 -1.23 13.16
CA LYS A 18 -12.77 -1.18 14.33
C LYS A 18 -13.66 0.07 14.29
N LEU A 19 -13.08 1.24 14.00
CA LEU A 19 -13.85 2.48 13.84
C LEU A 19 -14.90 2.37 12.73
N LEU A 20 -14.60 1.66 11.65
CA LEU A 20 -15.57 1.40 10.58
C LEU A 20 -16.81 0.61 11.05
N GLN A 21 -16.72 -0.11 12.18
CA GLN A 21 -17.84 -0.86 12.78
C GLN A 21 -18.65 -0.02 13.78
N GLU A 22 -18.18 1.18 14.14
CA GLU A 22 -18.91 2.08 15.02
C GLU A 22 -20.13 2.69 14.33
N SER A 23 -21.13 3.08 15.12
CA SER A 23 -22.35 3.70 14.61
C SER A 23 -22.04 4.96 13.80
N ASN A 24 -22.63 5.07 12.61
CA ASN A 24 -22.44 6.19 11.66
C ASN A 24 -21.02 6.34 11.08
N CYS A 25 -20.13 5.37 11.27
CA CYS A 25 -18.78 5.41 10.72
C CYS A 25 -18.59 4.51 9.49
N ASP A 26 -19.52 3.56 9.21
CA ASP A 26 -19.47 2.74 7.99
C ASP A 26 -19.88 3.54 6.75
N PHE A 27 -18.91 4.15 6.07
CA PHE A 27 -19.12 4.81 4.77
C PHE A 27 -19.18 3.81 3.59
N LEU A 28 -18.98 2.52 3.83
CA LEU A 28 -19.05 1.45 2.83
C LEU A 28 -20.41 0.74 2.83
N THR A 29 -21.42 1.27 3.53
CA THR A 29 -22.79 0.70 3.66
C THR A 29 -23.38 0.21 2.35
N ASN A 30 -23.20 0.96 1.26
CA ASN A 30 -23.77 0.64 -0.06
C ASN A 30 -22.92 -0.32 -0.91
N TRP A 31 -21.79 -0.83 -0.39
CA TRP A 31 -20.87 -1.66 -1.17
C TRP A 31 -21.20 -3.14 -1.04
N SER A 32 -21.10 -3.86 -2.16
CA SER A 32 -21.21 -5.33 -2.17
C SER A 32 -20.09 -5.98 -1.35
N ARG A 33 -20.32 -7.22 -0.91
CA ARG A 33 -19.31 -8.03 -0.20
C ARG A 33 -17.99 -8.12 -0.96
N LYS A 34 -18.04 -8.24 -2.30
CA LYS A 34 -16.86 -8.32 -3.17
C LYS A 34 -16.07 -7.01 -3.18
N GLN A 35 -16.76 -5.87 -3.25
CA GLN A 35 -16.12 -4.55 -3.18
C GLN A 35 -15.47 -4.31 -1.82
N ARG A 36 -16.16 -4.66 -0.72
CA ARG A 36 -15.60 -4.54 0.64
C ARG A 36 -14.36 -5.42 0.82
N GLN A 37 -14.35 -6.65 0.29
CA GLN A 37 -13.17 -7.52 0.32
C GLN A 37 -12.01 -6.94 -0.49
N SER A 38 -12.28 -6.43 -1.69
CA SER A 38 -11.27 -5.79 -2.53
C SER A 38 -10.66 -4.57 -1.82
N PHE A 39 -11.51 -3.70 -1.27
CA PHE A 39 -11.09 -2.52 -0.52
C PHE A 39 -10.22 -2.89 0.67
N ARG A 40 -10.69 -3.86 1.48
CA ARG A 40 -9.93 -4.32 2.65
C ARG A 40 -8.55 -4.82 2.24
N LYS A 41 -8.45 -5.60 1.17
CA LYS A 41 -7.17 -6.09 0.65
C LYS A 41 -6.26 -4.93 0.25
N THR A 42 -6.77 -4.00 -0.55
CA THR A 42 -5.98 -2.84 -1.02
C THR A 42 -5.53 -1.95 0.15
N VAL A 43 -6.40 -1.64 1.11
CA VAL A 43 -6.05 -0.83 2.28
C VAL A 43 -5.00 -1.51 3.16
N ILE A 44 -5.15 -2.82 3.41
CA ILE A 44 -4.16 -3.58 4.19
C ILE A 44 -2.81 -3.53 3.51
N GLU A 45 -2.74 -3.77 2.19
CA GLU A 45 -1.48 -3.72 1.45
C GLU A 45 -0.89 -2.31 1.48
N MET A 46 -1.69 -1.26 1.24
CA MET A 46 -1.23 0.13 1.24
C MET A 46 -0.73 0.61 2.61
N VAL A 47 -1.32 0.16 3.72
CA VAL A 47 -0.83 0.55 5.07
C VAL A 47 0.37 -0.30 5.46
N LEU A 48 0.38 -1.60 5.16
CA LEU A 48 1.50 -2.46 5.55
C LEU A 48 2.83 -2.07 4.92
N ALA A 49 2.85 -1.52 3.71
CA ALA A 49 4.11 -1.06 3.14
C ALA A 49 4.40 0.44 3.31
N THR A 50 3.68 1.11 4.24
CA THR A 50 4.26 2.28 4.92
C THR A 50 5.29 1.86 5.97
N ASP A 51 5.37 0.57 6.32
CA ASP A 51 6.42 0.04 7.18
C ASP A 51 7.79 0.25 6.52
N MET A 52 8.54 1.18 7.10
CA MET A 52 9.83 1.60 6.59
C MET A 52 10.92 0.51 6.70
N SER A 53 10.72 -0.51 7.55
CA SER A 53 11.63 -1.66 7.63
C SER A 53 11.63 -2.49 6.33
N LYS A 54 10.53 -2.46 5.58
CA LYS A 54 10.37 -3.12 4.27
C LYS A 54 10.81 -2.22 3.11
N HIS A 55 11.12 -0.95 3.36
CA HIS A 55 11.36 0.04 2.32
C HIS A 55 12.74 -0.07 1.65
N MET A 56 13.76 -0.57 2.37
CA MET A 56 15.13 -0.67 1.86
C MET A 56 15.30 -1.77 0.81
N SER A 57 14.63 -2.92 0.97
CA SER A 57 14.63 -4.00 -0.03
C SER A 57 13.90 -3.58 -1.30
N LEU A 58 12.75 -2.92 -1.17
CA LEU A 58 11.95 -2.41 -2.29
C LEU A 58 12.64 -1.30 -3.09
N LEU A 59 13.42 -0.43 -2.43
CA LEU A 59 14.26 0.57 -3.11
C LEU A 59 15.36 -0.10 -3.96
N ALA A 60 15.94 -1.21 -3.50
CA ALA A 60 16.92 -1.96 -4.26
C ALA A 60 16.29 -2.64 -5.48
N ASP A 61 15.10 -3.23 -5.33
CA ASP A 61 14.36 -3.85 -6.43
C ASP A 61 13.95 -2.81 -7.50
N LEU A 62 13.53 -1.62 -7.08
CA LEU A 62 13.19 -0.52 -7.99
C LEU A 62 14.41 -0.01 -8.75
N LYS A 63 15.56 0.21 -8.09
CA LYS A 63 16.80 0.61 -8.76
C LYS A 63 17.17 -0.38 -9.86
N THR A 64 17.10 -1.68 -9.54
CA THR A 64 17.33 -2.77 -10.48
C THR A 64 16.34 -2.74 -11.65
N MET A 65 15.05 -2.50 -11.38
CA MET A 65 14.02 -2.42 -12.42
C MET A 65 14.17 -1.18 -13.32
N VAL A 66 14.56 -0.04 -12.76
CA VAL A 66 14.80 1.21 -13.50
C VAL A 66 16.05 1.07 -14.38
N GLU A 67 17.11 0.44 -13.87
CA GLU A 67 18.31 0.11 -14.67
C GLU A 67 17.97 -0.85 -15.81
N ALA A 68 17.13 -1.86 -15.57
CA ALA A 68 16.65 -2.77 -16.62
C ALA A 68 15.73 -2.08 -17.65
N LYS A 69 14.89 -1.11 -17.24
CA LYS A 69 13.98 -0.37 -18.15
C LYS A 69 14.64 0.76 -18.93
N LYS A 70 15.78 1.32 -18.48
CA LYS A 70 16.57 2.28 -19.29
C LYS A 70 17.01 1.68 -20.64
N VAL A 71 17.07 0.35 -20.74
CA VAL A 71 17.43 -0.37 -21.97
C VAL A 71 16.31 -0.38 -23.03
N SER A 72 15.05 -0.06 -22.66
CA SER A 72 13.90 -0.17 -23.57
C SER A 72 13.37 1.13 -24.17
N ASN A 73 14.00 2.29 -23.93
CA ASN A 73 13.65 3.60 -24.52
C ASN A 73 12.17 4.03 -24.41
N SER A 74 11.40 3.49 -23.46
CA SER A 74 10.03 3.93 -23.20
C SER A 74 10.01 5.03 -22.13
N SER A 75 9.59 6.23 -22.51
CA SER A 75 9.41 7.38 -21.59
C SER A 75 8.22 7.22 -20.63
N ILE A 76 7.43 6.15 -20.78
CA ILE A 76 6.22 5.89 -20.01
C ILE A 76 6.45 4.64 -19.15
N VAL A 77 6.38 4.80 -17.83
CA VAL A 77 6.31 3.67 -16.90
C VAL A 77 4.93 3.03 -17.05
N CYS A 78 4.83 1.92 -17.78
CA CYS A 78 3.62 1.10 -17.84
C CYS A 78 3.34 0.54 -16.43
N LEU A 79 2.28 1.02 -15.77
CA LEU A 79 1.80 0.59 -14.44
C LEU A 79 0.66 -0.43 -14.58
N ASP A 80 0.81 -1.36 -15.52
CA ASP A 80 -0.26 -2.32 -15.83
C ASP A 80 -0.45 -3.32 -14.69
N LYS A 81 0.65 -3.64 -13.99
CA LYS A 81 0.63 -4.59 -12.88
C LYS A 81 0.18 -3.91 -11.60
N TYR A 82 -0.63 -4.65 -10.83
CA TYR A 82 -1.13 -4.23 -9.53
C TYR A 82 0.01 -3.81 -8.57
N ASN A 83 1.12 -4.57 -8.58
CA ASN A 83 2.29 -4.29 -7.76
C ASN A 83 2.94 -2.95 -8.13
N ASP A 84 2.97 -2.59 -9.42
CA ASP A 84 3.58 -1.34 -9.88
C ASP A 84 2.76 -0.12 -9.39
N ARG A 85 1.43 -0.22 -9.40
CA ARG A 85 0.54 0.83 -8.86
C ARG A 85 0.69 1.01 -7.35
N ILE A 86 0.80 -0.12 -6.65
CA ILE A 86 1.01 -0.14 -5.20
C ILE A 86 2.38 0.46 -4.84
N GLN A 87 3.42 0.17 -5.62
CA GLN A 87 4.76 0.75 -5.46
C GLN A 87 4.80 2.28 -5.68
N VAL A 88 4.02 2.80 -6.63
CA VAL A 88 3.87 4.26 -6.82
C VAL A 88 3.11 4.89 -5.64
N CYS A 89 2.04 4.28 -5.14
CA CYS A 89 1.35 4.75 -3.94
C CYS A 89 2.30 4.83 -2.73
N PHE A 90 3.21 3.86 -2.57
CA PHE A 90 4.23 3.91 -1.52
C PHE A 90 5.21 5.07 -1.65
N GLN A 91 5.62 5.43 -2.86
CA GLN A 91 6.51 6.58 -3.05
C GLN A 91 5.79 7.92 -2.81
N ILE A 92 4.52 8.01 -3.16
CA ILE A 92 3.70 9.20 -2.87
C ILE A 92 3.56 9.37 -1.35
N THR A 93 3.30 8.30 -0.59
CA THR A 93 3.23 8.40 0.87
C THR A 93 4.58 8.75 1.50
N THR A 94 5.70 8.17 1.04
CA THR A 94 7.05 8.57 1.52
C THR A 94 7.35 10.04 1.20
N TYR A 95 7.00 10.54 0.01
CA TYR A 95 7.22 11.94 -0.37
C TYR A 95 6.37 12.92 0.45
N ILE A 96 5.13 12.56 0.77
CA ILE A 96 4.22 13.39 1.58
C ILE A 96 4.65 13.43 3.05
N ILE A 97 5.20 12.34 3.60
CA ILE A 97 5.62 12.27 5.01
C ILE A 97 6.99 12.96 5.24
N ASN A 98 7.87 12.98 4.23
CA ASN A 98 9.22 13.56 4.33
C ASN A 98 9.32 15.03 3.88
N LYS A 99 8.20 15.74 3.73
CA LYS A 99 8.15 17.15 3.34
C LYS A 99 7.31 17.96 4.32
#